data_AF-A0A943HPX1-F1
#
_entry.id   AF-A0A943HPX1-F1
#
_cell.length_a   1.000
_cell.length_b   1.000
_cell.length_c   1.000
_cell.angle_alpha   90.00
_cell.angle_beta   90.00
_cell.angle_gamma   90.00
#
_symmetry.space_group_name_H-M   'P 1'
#
loop_
_entity.id
_entity.type
_entity.pdbx_description
1 polymer ?
#
loop_
_entity_poly.entity_id
_entity_poly.type
_entity_poly.pdbx_seq_one_letter_code
_entity_poly.pdbx_strand_id
1 'polypeptide(L)'
;MVVSALSIAGCSQNEVTEMRQDTNPVLGFNVYTGVPTRGTDVSTTTMQGTCDATHFGGFGIMGYYTGSKAWDTAKGDVAPTFMYNQKVTWDATLNSGTGEWTYSPKKYWPNNTNDKVSFFAYAPYEETGNNGSRVGIVPSGITDTGIPSIEFTLKNKDNLDKMVDLVVADALDKTYNDGTIGFQFAHTLSKMGFKAKLGDDYADLDGDNSFVYITHMWIVGKDGSMSMQTPAQVNSNSKFYTKAKWADLHWNYESEYTEIPTADFSIEKIMNMDAEKITEIWEDGSTNSVSGIKLVRANKDTPKDLFKTNQFLYLIPVNDTDKTVAAEGQGGCEEGDIMIGFHYDIVTKIVGSSPAKYSVSHFETSVPLPAHHMKRGKWYTYTFTINLREIKVKAETSVTPWGTAGDGFTME
;
A
#
# COMPACT_ATOMS: atom_id res chain seq x y z
N MET A 1 -26.68 32.11 78.58
CA MET A 1 -27.32 31.06 77.78
C MET A 1 -26.66 29.74 78.18
N VAL A 2 -27.44 28.86 78.82
CA VAL A 2 -27.41 27.37 78.84
C VAL A 2 -26.07 26.62 78.66
N VAL A 3 -25.66 25.91 79.73
CA VAL A 3 -25.34 24.45 79.86
C VAL A 3 -24.90 23.74 78.55
N SER A 4 -23.66 23.25 78.41
CA SER A 4 -22.99 22.07 79.01
C SER A 4 -22.95 20.85 78.05
N ALA A 5 -21.72 20.32 77.90
CA ALA A 5 -21.30 18.93 77.73
C ALA A 5 -21.85 18.02 76.59
N LEU A 6 -20.96 17.36 75.83
CA LEU A 6 -20.51 15.98 76.09
C LEU A 6 -19.43 15.50 75.08
N SER A 7 -18.43 14.82 75.64
CA SER A 7 -17.48 13.85 75.08
C SER A 7 -18.15 12.71 74.27
N ILE A 8 -17.51 11.86 73.44
CA ILE A 8 -16.43 10.89 73.68
C ILE A 8 -15.89 10.39 72.32
N ALA A 9 -14.63 9.92 72.32
CA ALA A 9 -13.95 9.15 71.28
C ALA A 9 -14.76 7.99 70.65
N GLY A 10 -14.41 7.66 69.40
CA GLY A 10 -14.81 6.42 68.75
C GLY A 10 -13.84 6.06 67.64
N CYS A 11 -12.96 5.11 67.91
CA CYS A 11 -12.17 4.42 66.88
C CYS A 11 -13.07 3.60 65.94
N SER A 12 -12.50 3.27 64.78
CA SER A 12 -12.93 2.28 63.79
C SER A 12 -13.86 2.80 62.68
N GLN A 13 -13.31 2.88 61.47
CA GLN A 13 -13.46 1.75 60.55
C GLN A 13 -12.22 1.64 59.66
N ASN A 14 -11.68 0.43 59.55
CA ASN A 14 -10.96 0.01 58.37
C ASN A 14 -11.94 0.13 57.20
N GLU A 15 -11.78 1.12 56.33
CA GLU A 15 -12.01 0.87 54.92
C GLU A 15 -10.65 0.45 54.36
N VAL A 16 -10.48 -0.87 54.34
CA VAL A 16 -9.88 -1.52 53.18
C VAL A 16 -10.57 -0.86 51.99
N THR A 17 -9.91 0.05 51.29
CA THR A 17 -10.23 0.21 49.89
C THR A 17 -9.93 -1.15 49.31
N GLU A 18 -10.98 -1.95 49.17
CA GLU A 18 -10.99 -3.13 48.35
C GLU A 18 -10.24 -2.72 47.09
N MET A 19 -9.02 -3.23 46.93
CA MET A 19 -8.56 -3.49 45.58
C MET A 19 -9.58 -4.50 45.06
N ARG A 20 -10.67 -4.01 44.48
CA ARG A 20 -11.20 -4.65 43.28
C ARG A 20 -10.06 -4.59 42.30
N GLN A 21 -9.19 -5.59 42.41
CA GLN A 21 -8.34 -6.06 41.35
C GLN A 21 -9.34 -6.30 40.22
N ASP A 22 -9.37 -5.37 39.27
CA ASP A 22 -10.30 -5.39 38.14
C ASP A 22 -10.20 -6.78 37.54
N THR A 23 -11.21 -7.64 37.78
CA THR A 23 -10.96 -9.09 37.83
C THR A 23 -10.61 -9.68 36.48
N ASN A 24 -10.80 -8.92 35.39
CA ASN A 24 -9.97 -8.92 34.18
C ASN A 24 -10.15 -7.54 33.52
N PRO A 25 -9.10 -6.76 33.25
CA PRO A 25 -9.24 -5.48 32.58
C PRO A 25 -9.62 -5.71 31.13
N VAL A 26 -10.28 -4.69 30.56
CA VAL A 26 -10.61 -4.64 29.14
C VAL A 26 -9.31 -4.69 28.34
N LEU A 27 -9.28 -5.51 27.29
CA LEU A 27 -8.15 -5.58 26.37
C LEU A 27 -8.04 -4.24 25.61
N GLY A 28 -6.88 -3.60 25.67
CA GLY A 28 -6.58 -2.35 24.94
C GLY A 28 -5.57 -2.57 23.81
N PHE A 29 -5.54 -1.66 22.85
CA PHE A 29 -4.62 -1.71 21.70
C PHE A 29 -3.88 -0.38 21.48
N ASN A 30 -2.64 -0.48 21.02
CA ASN A 30 -1.83 0.64 20.54
C ASN A 30 -1.20 0.28 19.18
N VAL A 31 -0.93 1.28 18.35
CA VAL A 31 -0.52 1.09 16.95
C VAL A 31 0.72 1.91 16.62
N TYR A 32 1.72 1.22 16.11
CA TYR A 32 2.91 1.82 15.53
C TYR A 32 3.08 1.38 14.08
N THR A 33 3.38 2.36 13.22
CA THR A 33 3.90 2.17 11.87
C THR A 33 5.14 3.02 11.74
N GLY A 34 6.05 2.69 10.83
CA GLY A 34 7.12 3.62 10.45
C GLY A 34 6.57 5.00 10.03
N VAL A 35 7.45 6.00 9.96
CA VAL A 35 7.10 7.36 9.51
C VAL A 35 6.56 7.28 8.07
N PRO A 36 5.39 7.89 7.75
CA PRO A 36 4.87 7.90 6.39
C PRO A 36 5.88 8.54 5.44
N THR A 37 6.24 7.81 4.39
CA THR A 37 7.36 8.22 3.52
C THR A 37 6.93 9.10 2.35
N ARG A 38 5.63 9.09 1.97
CA ARG A 38 4.87 10.06 1.14
C ARG A 38 3.63 9.36 0.58
N GLY A 39 2.47 10.01 0.46
CA GLY A 39 1.33 9.45 -0.29
C GLY A 39 0.16 8.93 0.57
N THR A 40 -0.66 8.05 -0.02
CA THR A 40 -1.73 7.29 0.66
C THR A 40 -1.21 6.11 1.50
N ASP A 41 0.09 6.11 1.83
CA ASP A 41 0.73 5.11 2.69
C ASP A 41 -0.10 4.87 3.96
N VAL A 42 -0.31 3.61 4.31
CA VAL A 42 -0.88 3.28 5.61
C VAL A 42 0.17 3.60 6.68
N SER A 43 -0.25 4.42 7.63
CA SER A 43 0.52 4.87 8.78
C SER A 43 -0.41 4.99 9.98
N THR A 44 0.13 5.17 11.19
CA THR A 44 -0.69 5.44 12.38
C THR A 44 -1.65 6.60 12.13
N THR A 45 -1.21 7.67 11.48
CA THR A 45 -2.06 8.83 11.17
C THR A 45 -3.18 8.51 10.18
N THR A 46 -2.91 7.75 9.11
CA THR A 46 -3.96 7.41 8.13
C THR A 46 -4.93 6.37 8.69
N MET A 47 -4.48 5.46 9.56
CA MET A 47 -5.36 4.55 10.29
C MET A 47 -6.22 5.26 11.33
N GLN A 48 -5.78 6.39 11.89
CA GLN A 48 -6.59 7.23 12.78
C GLN A 48 -7.69 8.01 12.05
N GLY A 49 -7.66 8.02 10.71
CA GLY A 49 -8.70 8.62 9.89
C GLY A 49 -10.05 7.91 9.99
N THR A 50 -11.08 8.50 9.36
CA THR A 50 -12.42 7.91 9.31
C THR A 50 -12.40 6.54 8.64
N CYS A 51 -13.15 5.58 9.19
CA CYS A 51 -13.34 4.26 8.58
C CYS A 51 -14.76 4.12 8.03
N ASP A 52 -14.96 4.53 6.77
CA ASP A 52 -16.26 4.49 6.07
C ASP A 52 -16.11 4.02 4.61
N ALA A 53 -17.17 4.13 3.80
CA ALA A 53 -17.18 3.67 2.41
C ALA A 53 -16.13 4.35 1.51
N THR A 54 -15.65 5.54 1.87
CA THR A 54 -14.75 6.38 1.08
C THR A 54 -13.40 6.66 1.74
N HIS A 55 -13.26 6.37 3.04
CA HIS A 55 -12.05 6.64 3.83
C HIS A 55 -11.48 5.36 4.45
N PHE A 56 -10.18 5.15 4.28
CA PHE A 56 -9.49 3.89 4.59
C PHE A 56 -8.90 3.82 6.01
N GLY A 57 -9.51 4.50 6.99
CA GLY A 57 -9.09 4.39 8.38
C GLY A 57 -9.39 3.02 9.02
N GLY A 58 -8.89 2.82 10.23
CA GLY A 58 -9.10 1.62 11.04
C GLY A 58 -8.34 0.37 10.55
N PHE A 59 -8.35 -0.65 11.40
CA PHE A 59 -7.71 -1.94 11.15
C PHE A 59 -8.56 -3.09 11.70
N GLY A 60 -8.34 -4.29 11.17
CA GLY A 60 -9.02 -5.52 11.61
C GLY A 60 -8.10 -6.39 12.46
N ILE A 61 -8.63 -7.04 13.50
CA ILE A 61 -7.89 -7.97 14.36
C ILE A 61 -8.49 -9.38 14.28
N MET A 62 -7.60 -10.37 14.11
CA MET A 62 -7.83 -11.79 14.36
C MET A 62 -7.16 -12.16 15.68
N GLY A 63 -7.91 -12.70 16.63
CA GLY A 63 -7.44 -13.08 17.97
C GLY A 63 -7.67 -14.56 18.23
N TYR A 64 -6.63 -15.24 18.68
CA TYR A 64 -6.56 -16.68 18.88
C TYR A 64 -6.25 -16.98 20.34
N TYR A 65 -7.20 -17.59 21.04
CA TYR A 65 -6.95 -18.10 22.38
C TYR A 65 -6.24 -19.45 22.28
N THR A 66 -5.04 -19.56 22.85
CA THR A 66 -4.21 -20.78 22.76
C THR A 66 -4.14 -21.56 24.07
N GLY A 67 -4.88 -21.12 25.10
CA GLY A 67 -4.74 -21.63 26.46
C GLY A 67 -3.31 -21.43 26.97
N SER A 68 -2.74 -22.41 27.66
CA SER A 68 -1.36 -22.31 28.16
C SER A 68 -0.28 -22.55 27.10
N LYS A 69 -0.65 -23.04 25.91
CA LYS A 69 0.29 -23.36 24.83
C LYS A 69 0.81 -22.09 24.15
N ALA A 70 2.09 -22.12 23.77
CA ALA A 70 2.66 -21.11 22.88
C ALA A 70 2.05 -21.21 21.47
N TRP A 71 2.02 -20.10 20.74
CA TRP A 71 1.45 -19.99 19.40
C TRP A 71 1.97 -21.07 18.47
N ASP A 72 3.29 -21.27 18.42
CA ASP A 72 3.92 -22.25 17.54
C ASP A 72 3.43 -23.67 17.72
N THR A 73 3.04 -24.02 18.95
CA THR A 73 2.48 -25.34 19.26
C THR A 73 0.98 -25.41 18.98
N ALA A 74 0.26 -24.30 19.13
CA ALA A 74 -1.19 -24.25 19.04
C ALA A 74 -1.70 -23.99 17.63
N LYS A 75 -0.93 -23.28 16.78
CA LYS A 75 -1.41 -22.65 15.54
C LYS A 75 -2.16 -23.59 14.59
N GLY A 76 -1.78 -24.86 14.49
CA GLY A 76 -2.46 -25.84 13.63
C GLY A 76 -3.91 -26.15 14.04
N ASP A 77 -4.24 -25.97 15.32
CA ASP A 77 -5.48 -26.44 15.94
C ASP A 77 -6.43 -25.29 16.35
N VAL A 78 -5.99 -24.04 16.23
CA VAL A 78 -6.74 -22.87 16.72
C VAL A 78 -7.24 -22.00 15.58
N ALA A 79 -8.50 -21.60 15.69
CA ALA A 79 -9.18 -20.64 14.82
C ALA A 79 -9.34 -19.28 15.56
N PRO A 80 -9.60 -18.15 14.85
CA PRO A 80 -9.71 -16.80 15.43
C PRO A 80 -11.01 -16.58 16.24
N THR A 81 -11.26 -17.45 17.22
CA THR A 81 -12.49 -17.48 18.00
C THR A 81 -12.55 -16.41 19.09
N PHE A 82 -11.41 -15.85 19.49
CA PHE A 82 -11.36 -14.80 20.50
C PHE A 82 -11.77 -13.45 19.91
N MET A 83 -11.24 -13.12 18.73
CA MET A 83 -11.64 -11.99 17.88
C MET A 83 -11.60 -12.42 16.42
N TYR A 84 -12.67 -12.16 15.67
CA TYR A 84 -12.70 -12.43 14.24
C TYR A 84 -12.96 -11.14 13.49
N ASN A 85 -12.01 -10.74 12.65
CA ASN A 85 -12.03 -9.49 11.90
C ASN A 85 -12.59 -8.30 12.72
N GLN A 86 -12.13 -8.18 13.97
CA GLN A 86 -12.65 -7.17 14.90
C GLN A 86 -12.20 -5.79 14.42
N LYS A 87 -13.17 -4.97 14.03
CA LYS A 87 -12.94 -3.56 13.67
C LYS A 87 -12.40 -2.78 14.85
N VAL A 88 -11.27 -2.11 14.65
CA VAL A 88 -10.69 -1.15 15.59
C VAL A 88 -10.55 0.20 14.89
N THR A 89 -11.01 1.27 15.55
CA THR A 89 -11.01 2.64 15.04
C THR A 89 -10.49 3.61 16.09
N TRP A 90 -9.90 4.72 15.64
CA TRP A 90 -9.50 5.80 16.52
C TRP A 90 -10.71 6.68 16.87
N ASP A 91 -10.91 6.92 18.15
CA ASP A 91 -11.87 7.90 18.64
C ASP A 91 -11.11 9.04 19.32
N ALA A 92 -11.03 10.19 18.63
CA ALA A 92 -10.33 11.37 19.11
C ALA A 92 -11.00 12.03 20.33
N THR A 93 -12.24 11.66 20.66
CA THR A 93 -12.99 12.24 21.78
C THR A 93 -12.69 11.56 23.12
N LEU A 94 -12.15 10.34 23.08
CA LEU A 94 -11.77 9.58 24.27
C LEU A 94 -10.51 10.13 24.95
N ASN A 95 -10.23 9.66 26.17
CA ASN A 95 -9.08 10.07 26.98
C ASN A 95 -8.91 11.59 27.09
N SER A 96 -9.98 12.28 27.48
CA SER A 96 -9.99 13.75 27.63
C SER A 96 -9.56 14.49 26.36
N GLY A 97 -9.89 13.95 25.19
CA GLY A 97 -9.55 14.54 23.88
C GLY A 97 -8.15 14.23 23.37
N THR A 98 -7.38 13.35 24.04
CA THR A 98 -6.10 12.84 23.53
C THR A 98 -6.27 11.66 22.57
N GLY A 99 -7.48 11.09 22.53
CA GLY A 99 -7.90 10.03 21.63
C GLY A 99 -7.45 8.64 22.07
N GLU A 100 -8.19 7.64 21.61
CA GLU A 100 -7.93 6.24 21.94
C GLU A 100 -8.38 5.30 20.82
N TRP A 101 -7.67 4.18 20.64
CA TRP A 101 -8.16 3.07 19.83
C TRP A 101 -9.30 2.35 20.55
N THR A 102 -10.45 2.26 19.88
CA THR A 102 -11.64 1.61 20.42
C THR A 102 -12.23 0.60 19.45
N TYR A 103 -13.00 -0.31 20.01
CA TYR A 103 -13.67 -1.40 19.31
C TYR A 103 -14.88 -1.87 20.13
N SER A 104 -15.79 -2.56 19.45
CA SER A 104 -16.99 -3.15 20.03
C SER A 104 -17.33 -4.46 19.31
N PRO A 105 -17.80 -5.50 20.02
CA PRO A 105 -17.97 -5.59 21.48
C PRO A 105 -16.63 -5.66 22.24
N LYS A 106 -16.61 -5.25 23.52
CA LYS A 106 -15.40 -5.32 24.36
C LYS A 106 -15.02 -6.76 24.69
N LYS A 107 -13.71 -7.01 24.77
CA LYS A 107 -13.13 -8.29 25.18
C LYS A 107 -12.26 -8.09 26.42
N TYR A 108 -12.14 -9.16 27.19
CA TYR A 108 -11.43 -9.17 28.47
C TYR A 108 -10.37 -10.27 28.43
N TRP A 109 -9.28 -10.04 29.14
CA TRP A 109 -8.24 -11.06 29.29
C TRP A 109 -8.79 -12.34 29.91
N PRO A 110 -8.28 -13.54 29.54
CA PRO A 110 -8.61 -14.78 30.23
C PRO A 110 -8.21 -14.73 31.71
N ASN A 111 -9.02 -15.32 32.59
CA ASN A 111 -8.81 -15.29 34.04
C ASN A 111 -7.57 -16.07 34.50
N ASN A 112 -7.17 -17.10 33.74
CA ASN A 112 -6.01 -17.90 34.09
C ASN A 112 -4.74 -17.18 33.61
N THR A 113 -3.85 -16.86 34.53
CA THR A 113 -2.65 -16.05 34.28
C THR A 113 -1.67 -16.67 33.29
N ASN A 114 -1.74 -17.98 33.07
CA ASN A 114 -0.89 -18.70 32.11
C ASN A 114 -1.49 -18.80 30.71
N ASP A 115 -2.77 -18.43 30.56
CA ASP A 115 -3.44 -18.45 29.28
C ASP A 115 -2.92 -17.33 28.39
N LYS A 116 -2.79 -17.66 27.10
CA LYS A 116 -2.27 -16.79 26.08
C LYS A 116 -3.32 -16.50 25.02
N VAL A 117 -3.24 -15.30 24.46
CA VAL A 117 -3.95 -14.88 23.27
C VAL A 117 -2.93 -14.34 22.28
N SER A 118 -2.95 -14.87 21.07
CA SER A 118 -2.13 -14.37 19.96
C SER A 118 -3.00 -13.56 19.01
N PHE A 119 -2.48 -12.44 18.54
CA PHE A 119 -3.20 -11.51 17.69
C PHE A 119 -2.49 -11.33 16.35
N PHE A 120 -3.28 -11.22 15.30
CA PHE A 120 -2.85 -10.78 13.98
C PHE A 120 -3.74 -9.61 13.57
N ALA A 121 -3.17 -8.63 12.90
CA ALA A 121 -3.89 -7.45 12.47
C ALA A 121 -3.55 -7.09 11.02
N TYR A 122 -4.48 -6.43 10.34
CA TYR A 122 -4.27 -5.87 9.01
C TYR A 122 -4.93 -4.51 8.87
N ALA A 123 -4.39 -3.67 8.00
CA ALA A 123 -4.99 -2.41 7.61
C ALA A 123 -4.79 -2.14 6.11
N PRO A 124 -5.70 -1.37 5.48
CA PRO A 124 -6.92 -0.80 6.04
C PRO A 124 -8.01 -1.87 6.31
N TYR A 125 -8.89 -1.62 7.26
CA TYR A 125 -9.97 -2.55 7.64
C TYR A 125 -10.88 -2.91 6.45
N GLU A 126 -11.45 -4.12 6.39
CA GLU A 126 -12.55 -4.44 5.46
C GLU A 126 -13.68 -5.10 6.27
N GLU A 127 -14.91 -4.67 6.02
CA GLU A 127 -16.05 -5.23 6.74
C GLU A 127 -16.33 -6.67 6.28
N THR A 128 -16.64 -7.54 7.24
CA THR A 128 -17.00 -8.93 6.92
C THR A 128 -18.25 -8.96 6.02
N GLY A 129 -18.17 -9.70 4.91
CA GLY A 129 -19.26 -9.82 3.93
C GLY A 129 -19.18 -8.84 2.75
N ASN A 130 -18.28 -7.85 2.78
CA ASN A 130 -18.04 -6.96 1.64
C ASN A 130 -17.21 -7.57 0.51
N ASN A 131 -16.62 -8.75 0.73
CA ASN A 131 -15.79 -9.50 -0.23
C ASN A 131 -14.76 -8.61 -0.94
N GLY A 132 -14.07 -7.75 -0.19
CA GLY A 132 -13.00 -6.89 -0.72
C GLY A 132 -13.47 -5.73 -1.60
N SER A 133 -14.77 -5.43 -1.67
CA SER A 133 -15.28 -4.35 -2.53
C SER A 133 -14.70 -2.97 -2.19
N ARG A 134 -14.38 -2.69 -0.92
CA ARG A 134 -13.91 -1.38 -0.48
C ARG A 134 -12.41 -1.23 -0.63
N VAL A 135 -11.63 -2.19 -0.13
CA VAL A 135 -10.15 -2.08 -0.08
C VAL A 135 -9.43 -3.24 -0.76
N GLY A 136 -10.15 -4.16 -1.40
CA GLY A 136 -9.57 -5.30 -2.11
C GLY A 136 -9.08 -6.40 -1.19
N ILE A 137 -9.47 -6.41 0.09
CA ILE A 137 -8.97 -7.33 1.11
C ILE A 137 -10.07 -8.32 1.50
N VAL A 138 -9.78 -9.62 1.48
CA VAL A 138 -10.65 -10.66 2.01
C VAL A 138 -9.84 -11.53 2.98
N PRO A 139 -10.04 -11.40 4.30
CA PRO A 139 -9.35 -12.24 5.27
C PRO A 139 -9.92 -13.68 5.28
N SER A 140 -9.13 -14.62 5.79
CA SER A 140 -9.53 -16.03 6.00
C SER A 140 -10.76 -16.15 6.91
N GLY A 141 -11.46 -17.27 6.81
CA GLY A 141 -12.72 -17.53 7.50
C GLY A 141 -12.58 -17.73 9.01
N ILE A 142 -13.68 -17.55 9.74
CA ILE A 142 -13.73 -17.66 11.22
C ILE A 142 -13.42 -19.07 11.74
N THR A 143 -13.59 -20.09 10.90
CA THR A 143 -13.31 -21.50 11.23
C THR A 143 -11.94 -21.97 10.74
N ASP A 144 -11.22 -21.14 9.99
CA ASP A 144 -9.92 -21.52 9.43
C ASP A 144 -8.89 -21.51 10.56
N THR A 145 -8.14 -22.60 10.69
CA THR A 145 -7.05 -22.71 11.66
C THR A 145 -5.73 -22.24 11.05
N GLY A 146 -4.78 -21.88 11.90
CA GLY A 146 -3.46 -21.40 11.47
C GLY A 146 -3.32 -19.89 11.44
N ILE A 147 -2.22 -19.44 10.85
CA ILE A 147 -1.96 -18.02 10.61
C ILE A 147 -3.03 -17.52 9.63
N PRO A 148 -3.71 -16.39 9.92
CA PRO A 148 -4.74 -15.89 9.02
C PRO A 148 -4.13 -15.48 7.68
N SER A 149 -4.86 -15.74 6.60
CA SER A 149 -4.47 -15.32 5.25
C SER A 149 -5.33 -14.17 4.75
N ILE A 150 -4.85 -13.43 3.76
CA ILE A 150 -5.59 -12.35 3.09
C ILE A 150 -5.52 -12.57 1.58
N GLU A 151 -6.67 -12.73 0.92
CA GLU A 151 -6.72 -12.49 -0.53
C GLU A 151 -6.74 -11.00 -0.79
N PHE A 152 -5.81 -10.53 -1.61
CA PHE A 152 -5.68 -9.13 -1.96
C PHE A 152 -5.88 -8.92 -3.46
N THR A 153 -6.73 -7.96 -3.81
CA THR A 153 -7.05 -7.57 -5.19
C THR A 153 -6.72 -6.09 -5.39
N LEU A 154 -5.85 -5.80 -6.36
CA LEU A 154 -5.52 -4.44 -6.75
C LEU A 154 -6.76 -3.70 -7.26
N LYS A 155 -6.77 -2.38 -7.06
CA LYS A 155 -7.76 -1.53 -7.73
C LYS A 155 -7.53 -1.57 -9.23
N ASN A 156 -8.63 -1.71 -9.97
CA ASN A 156 -8.60 -1.67 -11.42
C ASN A 156 -8.16 -0.29 -11.94
N LYS A 157 -7.82 -0.23 -13.24
CA LYS A 157 -7.32 0.97 -13.91
C LYS A 157 -8.15 2.25 -13.67
N ASP A 158 -9.47 2.11 -13.49
CA ASP A 158 -10.37 3.26 -13.32
C ASP A 158 -10.36 3.85 -11.90
N ASN A 159 -9.84 3.09 -10.93
CA ASN A 159 -9.76 3.43 -9.51
C ASN A 159 -8.33 3.44 -8.96
N LEU A 160 -7.31 3.61 -9.82
CA LEU A 160 -5.91 3.64 -9.38
C LEU A 160 -5.57 4.79 -8.44
N ASP A 161 -6.35 5.88 -8.45
CA ASP A 161 -6.25 6.96 -7.48
C ASP A 161 -6.62 6.55 -6.05
N LYS A 162 -7.14 5.33 -5.88
CA LYS A 162 -7.59 4.73 -4.62
C LYS A 162 -6.85 3.42 -4.31
N MET A 163 -5.66 3.22 -4.87
CA MET A 163 -4.87 2.04 -4.55
C MET A 163 -4.62 1.92 -3.05
N VAL A 164 -4.59 0.67 -2.60
CA VAL A 164 -4.50 0.32 -1.18
C VAL A 164 -3.11 -0.18 -0.88
N ASP A 165 -2.53 0.36 0.18
CA ASP A 165 -1.32 -0.15 0.80
C ASP A 165 -1.71 -1.14 1.90
N LEU A 166 -1.56 -2.44 1.64
CA LEU A 166 -1.84 -3.49 2.60
C LEU A 166 -0.69 -3.60 3.59
N VAL A 167 -0.99 -3.35 4.87
CA VAL A 167 -0.07 -3.57 5.98
C VAL A 167 -0.60 -4.64 6.93
N VAL A 168 0.31 -5.41 7.53
CA VAL A 168 -0.02 -6.49 8.48
C VAL A 168 0.86 -6.40 9.73
N ALA A 169 0.36 -6.92 10.84
CA ALA A 169 1.08 -7.00 12.11
C ALA A 169 0.69 -8.28 12.86
N ASP A 170 1.51 -8.66 13.83
CA ASP A 170 1.21 -9.69 14.79
C ASP A 170 1.64 -9.28 16.21
N ALA A 171 1.07 -9.95 17.19
CA ALA A 171 1.43 -9.88 18.59
C ALA A 171 1.13 -11.23 19.22
N LEU A 172 2.13 -12.11 19.22
CA LEU A 172 1.98 -13.50 19.69
C LEU A 172 2.12 -13.63 21.21
N ASP A 173 1.51 -14.68 21.74
CA ASP A 173 1.69 -15.20 23.09
C ASP A 173 1.47 -14.18 24.22
N LYS A 174 0.50 -13.28 24.03
CA LYS A 174 0.18 -12.24 25.00
C LYS A 174 -0.67 -12.76 26.15
N THR A 175 -0.44 -12.21 27.32
CA THR A 175 -1.11 -12.54 28.58
C THR A 175 -1.71 -11.30 29.21
N TYR A 176 -2.50 -11.49 30.27
CA TYR A 176 -3.00 -10.39 31.10
C TYR A 176 -1.90 -9.41 31.56
N ASN A 177 -0.68 -9.90 31.82
CA ASN A 177 0.43 -9.08 32.30
C ASN A 177 0.99 -8.11 31.23
N ASP A 178 0.70 -8.37 29.95
CA ASP A 178 1.12 -7.50 28.85
C ASP A 178 0.23 -6.24 28.75
N GLY A 179 -0.96 -6.25 29.35
CA GLY A 179 -1.85 -5.09 29.40
C GLY A 179 -2.35 -4.64 28.02
N THR A 180 -1.89 -3.48 27.56
CA THR A 180 -2.23 -2.92 26.24
C THR A 180 -1.33 -3.52 25.16
N ILE A 181 -1.94 -4.08 24.11
CA ILE A 181 -1.19 -4.74 23.04
C ILE A 181 -0.77 -3.74 21.96
N GLY A 182 0.54 -3.59 21.76
CA GLY A 182 1.11 -2.79 20.69
C GLY A 182 1.29 -3.58 19.40
N PHE A 183 0.79 -3.06 18.28
CA PHE A 183 1.04 -3.61 16.94
C PHE A 183 2.11 -2.80 16.21
N GLN A 184 3.01 -3.51 15.52
CA GLN A 184 3.95 -2.94 14.57
C GLN A 184 3.56 -3.39 13.16
N PHE A 185 2.94 -2.50 12.38
CA PHE A 185 2.52 -2.84 11.02
C PHE A 185 3.67 -2.72 10.02
N ALA A 186 3.76 -3.71 9.14
CA ALA A 186 4.71 -3.80 8.04
C ALA A 186 3.99 -3.79 6.68
N HIS A 187 4.57 -3.12 5.70
CA HIS A 187 4.08 -3.07 4.33
C HIS A 187 4.30 -4.41 3.61
N THR A 188 3.24 -4.95 3.03
CA THR A 188 3.27 -6.23 2.29
C THR A 188 3.49 -6.04 0.79
N LEU A 189 3.26 -4.83 0.27
CA LEU A 189 3.34 -4.54 -1.17
C LEU A 189 4.72 -3.98 -1.57
N SER A 190 4.89 -3.75 -2.87
CA SER A 190 6.00 -2.99 -3.45
C SER A 190 5.52 -1.63 -3.94
N LYS A 191 6.17 -0.55 -3.50
CA LYS A 191 5.78 0.82 -3.85
C LYS A 191 6.61 1.37 -5.00
N MET A 192 5.97 2.07 -5.95
CA MET A 192 6.65 2.67 -7.10
C MET A 192 6.23 4.10 -7.38
N GLY A 193 7.22 4.94 -7.65
CA GLY A 193 7.06 6.25 -8.27
C GLY A 193 7.83 6.33 -9.57
N PHE A 194 7.30 7.06 -10.56
CA PHE A 194 7.92 7.23 -11.86
C PHE A 194 8.28 8.69 -12.12
N LYS A 195 9.46 8.89 -12.70
CA LYS A 195 10.00 10.16 -13.17
C LYS A 195 10.48 10.03 -14.60
N ALA A 196 10.51 11.11 -15.36
CA ALA A 196 11.17 11.14 -16.66
C ALA A 196 12.13 12.33 -16.82
N LYS A 197 13.16 12.11 -17.62
CA LYS A 197 14.12 13.14 -18.06
C LYS A 197 14.43 12.99 -19.54
N LEU A 198 14.88 14.08 -20.14
CA LEU A 198 15.41 14.06 -21.51
C LEU A 198 16.84 13.52 -21.52
N GLY A 199 17.17 12.75 -22.55
CA GLY A 199 18.51 12.30 -22.87
C GLY A 199 19.38 13.36 -23.55
N ASP A 200 20.55 12.94 -24.04
CA ASP A 200 21.50 13.83 -24.74
C ASP A 200 21.03 14.23 -26.15
N ASP A 201 20.23 13.38 -26.78
CA ASP A 201 19.71 13.52 -28.13
C ASP A 201 18.80 14.76 -28.35
N TYR A 202 18.33 15.38 -27.27
CA TYR A 202 17.33 16.46 -27.30
C TYR A 202 17.90 17.83 -26.91
N ALA A 203 19.18 18.09 -27.20
CA ALA A 203 19.87 19.32 -26.83
C ALA A 203 19.19 20.61 -27.37
N ASP A 204 18.48 20.50 -28.49
CA ASP A 204 17.85 21.61 -29.20
C ASP A 204 16.36 21.82 -28.89
N LEU A 205 15.74 20.98 -28.03
CA LEU A 205 14.37 21.21 -27.60
C LEU A 205 14.30 22.47 -26.72
N ASP A 206 13.61 23.51 -27.20
CA ASP A 206 13.49 24.78 -26.50
C ASP A 206 12.35 24.81 -25.47
N GLY A 207 11.46 23.81 -25.51
CA GLY A 207 10.29 23.73 -24.64
C GLY A 207 9.12 24.57 -25.11
N ASP A 208 9.27 25.46 -26.10
CA ASP A 208 8.22 26.37 -26.55
C ASP A 208 7.76 26.05 -27.98
N ASN A 209 8.72 25.84 -28.88
CA ASN A 209 8.49 25.42 -30.25
C ASN A 209 8.71 23.93 -30.44
N SER A 210 9.50 23.29 -29.58
CA SER A 210 9.69 21.84 -29.62
C SER A 210 9.87 21.24 -28.24
N PHE A 211 9.20 20.11 -27.99
CA PHE A 211 9.22 19.41 -26.70
C PHE A 211 8.78 17.95 -26.85
N VAL A 212 8.99 17.16 -25.79
CA VAL A 212 8.47 15.79 -25.70
C VAL A 212 7.22 15.78 -24.82
N TYR A 213 6.20 15.02 -25.22
CA TYR A 213 4.99 14.75 -24.45
C TYR A 213 4.92 13.27 -24.13
N ILE A 214 4.88 12.87 -22.86
CA ILE A 214 4.51 11.51 -22.48
C ILE A 214 2.98 11.48 -22.36
N THR A 215 2.30 10.71 -23.21
CA THR A 215 0.83 10.76 -23.32
C THR A 215 0.16 9.54 -22.71
N HIS A 216 0.78 8.36 -22.79
CA HIS A 216 0.24 7.13 -22.19
C HIS A 216 1.33 6.30 -21.53
N MET A 217 0.95 5.60 -20.46
CA MET A 217 1.78 4.61 -19.79
C MET A 217 0.93 3.43 -19.31
N TRP A 218 1.52 2.24 -19.35
CA TRP A 218 0.87 1.00 -18.90
C TRP A 218 1.88 -0.03 -18.41
N ILE A 219 1.42 -1.00 -17.64
CA ILE A 219 2.21 -2.19 -17.26
C ILE A 219 1.91 -3.28 -18.29
N VAL A 220 2.96 -3.76 -18.95
CA VAL A 220 2.88 -4.74 -20.04
C VAL A 220 3.08 -6.17 -19.52
N GLY A 221 3.83 -6.37 -18.43
CA GLY A 221 4.25 -7.72 -18.01
C GLY A 221 5.34 -8.30 -18.92
N LYS A 222 5.25 -9.59 -19.25
CA LYS A 222 6.28 -10.32 -20.02
C LYS A 222 5.96 -10.46 -21.52
N ASP A 223 4.71 -10.78 -21.85
CA ASP A 223 4.26 -11.06 -23.22
C ASP A 223 3.13 -10.11 -23.68
N GLY A 224 2.93 -8.98 -22.98
CA GLY A 224 1.89 -8.00 -23.31
C GLY A 224 2.14 -7.19 -24.58
N SER A 225 1.16 -6.38 -24.98
CA SER A 225 1.28 -5.56 -26.19
C SER A 225 2.20 -4.36 -25.93
N MET A 226 3.13 -4.13 -26.85
CA MET A 226 4.00 -2.94 -26.84
C MET A 226 3.40 -1.78 -27.65
N SER A 227 2.17 -1.93 -28.15
CA SER A 227 1.49 -0.90 -28.94
C SER A 227 0.06 -0.69 -28.47
N MET A 228 -0.36 0.58 -28.45
CA MET A 228 -1.74 0.99 -28.21
C MET A 228 -2.66 0.66 -29.39
N GLN A 229 -2.09 0.41 -30.58
CA GLN A 229 -2.83 0.13 -31.80
C GLN A 229 -3.16 -1.36 -31.95
N THR A 230 -2.34 -2.24 -31.37
CA THR A 230 -2.62 -3.68 -31.33
C THR A 230 -3.45 -4.03 -30.10
N PRO A 231 -4.51 -4.86 -30.23
CA PRO A 231 -5.27 -5.34 -29.10
C PRO A 231 -4.36 -5.95 -28.04
N ALA A 232 -4.71 -5.74 -26.77
CA ALA A 232 -3.96 -6.27 -25.65
C ALA A 232 -3.73 -7.79 -25.82
N GLN A 233 -2.46 -8.20 -25.79
CA GLN A 233 -2.07 -9.59 -25.95
C GLN A 233 -2.16 -10.34 -24.62
N VAL A 234 -2.28 -11.67 -24.70
CA VAL A 234 -2.37 -12.53 -23.52
C VAL A 234 -1.05 -12.46 -22.75
N ASN A 235 -1.08 -11.84 -21.59
CA ASN A 235 0.08 -11.68 -20.71
C ASN A 235 0.28 -12.90 -19.79
N SER A 236 0.06 -14.13 -20.28
CA SER A 236 -0.07 -15.32 -19.42
C SER A 236 1.19 -15.69 -18.62
N ASN A 237 2.38 -15.28 -19.09
CA ASN A 237 3.64 -15.53 -18.38
C ASN A 237 4.10 -14.31 -17.55
N SER A 238 3.27 -13.28 -17.44
CA SER A 238 3.56 -12.11 -16.61
C SER A 238 3.83 -12.51 -15.17
N LYS A 239 4.68 -11.73 -14.50
CA LYS A 239 4.74 -11.72 -13.03
C LYS A 239 3.98 -10.54 -12.43
N PHE A 240 3.20 -9.82 -13.24
CA PHE A 240 2.30 -8.78 -12.77
C PHE A 240 0.98 -9.40 -12.32
N TYR A 241 0.78 -9.48 -11.01
CA TYR A 241 -0.45 -10.01 -10.41
C TYR A 241 -1.38 -8.86 -10.00
N THR A 242 -2.66 -8.97 -10.39
CA THR A 242 -3.74 -8.08 -9.91
C THR A 242 -4.49 -8.69 -8.73
N LYS A 243 -4.36 -10.00 -8.51
CA LYS A 243 -4.83 -10.69 -7.32
C LYS A 243 -3.78 -11.71 -6.87
N ALA A 244 -3.59 -11.84 -5.56
CA ALA A 244 -2.79 -12.90 -4.94
C ALA A 244 -3.20 -13.09 -3.48
N LYS A 245 -2.68 -14.14 -2.83
CA LYS A 245 -2.93 -14.42 -1.42
C LYS A 245 -1.69 -14.14 -0.58
N TRP A 246 -1.83 -13.32 0.46
CA TRP A 246 -0.86 -13.20 1.54
C TRP A 246 -1.15 -14.30 2.57
N ALA A 247 -0.22 -15.23 2.76
CA ALA A 247 -0.35 -16.36 3.68
C ALA A 247 1.02 -16.77 4.21
N ASP A 248 1.06 -17.35 5.41
CA ASP A 248 2.31 -17.83 6.02
C ASP A 248 3.46 -16.82 6.00
N LEU A 249 3.11 -15.53 6.03
CA LEU A 249 4.01 -14.38 6.10
C LEU A 249 4.78 -14.10 4.80
N HIS A 250 4.23 -14.52 3.67
CA HIS A 250 4.73 -14.22 2.34
C HIS A 250 3.58 -14.20 1.31
N TRP A 251 3.88 -13.84 0.06
CA TRP A 251 2.91 -13.93 -1.03
C TRP A 251 2.88 -15.35 -1.61
N ASN A 252 1.68 -15.89 -1.77
CA ASN A 252 1.41 -17.13 -2.47
C ASN A 252 0.92 -16.81 -3.89
N TYR A 253 1.60 -17.40 -4.88
CA TYR A 253 1.39 -17.20 -6.31
C TYR A 253 0.80 -18.44 -7.02
N GLU A 254 0.22 -19.38 -6.28
CA GLU A 254 -0.48 -20.53 -6.85
C GLU A 254 -1.71 -20.08 -7.65
N SER A 255 -1.98 -20.80 -8.74
CA SER A 255 -2.93 -20.38 -9.79
C SER A 255 -4.36 -20.16 -9.29
N GLU A 256 -4.78 -20.84 -8.24
CA GLU A 256 -6.09 -20.72 -7.61
C GLU A 256 -6.28 -19.40 -6.84
N TYR A 257 -5.17 -18.77 -6.43
CA TYR A 257 -5.18 -17.53 -5.64
C TYR A 257 -4.80 -16.30 -6.46
N THR A 258 -4.19 -16.52 -7.63
CA THR A 258 -3.67 -15.44 -8.47
C THR A 258 -4.57 -15.04 -9.61
N GLU A 259 -4.52 -13.77 -9.96
CA GLU A 259 -5.03 -13.26 -11.23
C GLU A 259 -3.91 -12.47 -11.92
N ILE A 260 -3.63 -12.84 -13.16
CA ILE A 260 -2.79 -12.08 -14.08
C ILE A 260 -3.73 -11.38 -15.06
N PRO A 261 -3.59 -10.06 -15.27
CA PRO A 261 -4.49 -9.36 -16.16
C PRO A 261 -4.31 -9.86 -17.60
N THR A 262 -5.44 -10.09 -18.26
CA THR A 262 -5.49 -10.56 -19.66
C THR A 262 -5.15 -9.49 -20.68
N ALA A 263 -5.01 -8.25 -20.22
CA ALA A 263 -4.69 -7.08 -21.02
C ALA A 263 -3.67 -6.20 -20.29
N ASP A 264 -3.03 -5.32 -21.06
CA ASP A 264 -2.15 -4.29 -20.53
C ASP A 264 -2.86 -3.40 -19.51
N PHE A 265 -2.15 -3.09 -18.42
CA PHE A 265 -2.73 -2.39 -17.28
C PHE A 265 -2.36 -0.90 -17.33
N SER A 266 -3.27 -0.08 -17.87
CA SER A 266 -3.09 1.38 -17.96
C SER A 266 -2.93 2.02 -16.58
N ILE A 267 -1.99 2.96 -16.47
CA ILE A 267 -1.73 3.73 -15.25
C ILE A 267 -2.08 5.23 -15.39
N GLU A 268 -2.75 5.61 -16.48
CA GLU A 268 -3.05 7.01 -16.83
C GLU A 268 -3.84 7.76 -15.75
N LYS A 269 -4.71 7.07 -15.02
CA LYS A 269 -5.55 7.65 -13.97
C LYS A 269 -4.76 8.44 -12.93
N ILE A 270 -3.53 8.01 -12.62
CA ILE A 270 -2.65 8.63 -11.63
C ILE A 270 -1.54 9.50 -12.25
N MET A 271 -1.44 9.55 -13.58
CA MET A 271 -0.43 10.36 -14.27
C MET A 271 -0.65 11.87 -14.05
N ASN A 272 0.44 12.60 -13.92
CA ASN A 272 0.45 14.06 -13.73
C ASN A 272 0.36 14.80 -15.07
N MET A 273 -0.72 14.55 -15.81
CA MET A 273 -0.97 15.20 -17.11
C MET A 273 -0.98 16.73 -16.96
N ASP A 274 -0.30 17.43 -17.86
CA ASP A 274 -0.32 18.89 -17.86
C ASP A 274 -1.73 19.39 -18.18
N ALA A 275 -2.11 20.53 -17.57
CA ALA A 275 -3.43 21.12 -17.79
C ALA A 275 -3.61 21.63 -19.24
N GLU A 276 -2.51 22.05 -19.87
CA GLU A 276 -2.49 22.53 -21.25
C GLU A 276 -2.43 21.36 -22.24
N LYS A 277 -3.37 21.39 -23.19
CA LYS A 277 -3.40 20.47 -24.32
C LYS A 277 -2.86 21.15 -25.57
N ILE A 278 -2.24 20.35 -26.44
CA ILE A 278 -1.82 20.82 -27.76
C ILE A 278 -2.90 20.52 -28.80
N THR A 279 -2.90 21.29 -29.88
CA THR A 279 -3.70 21.00 -31.08
C THR A 279 -2.78 20.46 -32.16
N GLU A 280 -2.83 19.16 -32.36
CA GLU A 280 -2.13 18.46 -33.44
C GLU A 280 -2.88 18.70 -34.77
N ILE A 281 -2.15 18.85 -35.88
CA ILE A 281 -2.70 18.79 -37.24
C ILE A 281 -2.25 17.51 -37.91
N TRP A 282 -3.18 16.80 -38.53
CA TRP A 282 -2.92 15.58 -39.29
C TRP A 282 -2.75 15.88 -40.78
N GLU A 283 -2.25 14.90 -41.55
CA GLU A 283 -1.94 15.07 -42.98
C GLU A 283 -3.16 15.48 -43.82
N ASP A 284 -4.36 15.07 -43.42
CA ASP A 284 -5.64 15.41 -44.07
C ASP A 284 -6.18 16.80 -43.69
N GLY A 285 -5.46 17.54 -42.84
CA GLY A 285 -5.84 18.86 -42.34
C GLY A 285 -6.81 18.84 -41.15
N SER A 286 -7.23 17.66 -40.69
CA SER A 286 -7.99 17.51 -39.44
C SER A 286 -7.10 17.83 -38.24
N THR A 287 -7.74 18.06 -37.09
CA THR A 287 -7.02 18.41 -35.86
C THR A 287 -7.45 17.54 -34.70
N ASN A 288 -6.49 17.14 -33.86
CA ASN A 288 -6.73 16.39 -32.64
C ASN A 288 -6.21 17.15 -31.42
N SER A 289 -6.84 16.95 -30.27
CA SER A 289 -6.35 17.50 -29.00
C SER A 289 -5.55 16.45 -28.26
N VAL A 290 -4.28 16.73 -28.00
CA VAL A 290 -3.37 15.81 -27.31
C VAL A 290 -3.04 16.33 -25.92
N SER A 291 -3.14 15.44 -24.93
CA SER A 291 -2.82 15.68 -23.53
C SER A 291 -1.61 14.84 -23.15
N GLY A 292 -0.71 15.39 -22.36
CA GLY A 292 0.47 14.65 -21.92
C GLY A 292 1.25 15.38 -20.86
N ILE A 293 2.37 14.80 -20.47
CA ILE A 293 3.33 15.37 -19.53
C ILE A 293 4.46 15.99 -20.37
N LYS A 294 4.57 17.32 -20.38
CA LYS A 294 5.61 18.03 -21.10
C LYS A 294 6.97 17.83 -20.45
N LEU A 295 7.94 17.41 -21.25
CA LEU A 295 9.36 17.44 -20.91
C LEU A 295 10.05 18.53 -21.75
N VAL A 296 10.77 19.40 -21.06
CA VAL A 296 11.55 20.50 -21.62
C VAL A 296 13.03 20.31 -21.31
N ARG A 297 13.92 21.10 -21.92
CA ARG A 297 15.37 21.02 -21.75
C ARG A 297 15.83 20.92 -20.29
N ALA A 298 15.23 21.72 -19.41
CA ALA A 298 15.56 21.72 -17.98
C ALA A 298 15.33 20.35 -17.31
N ASN A 299 14.45 19.51 -17.87
CA ASN A 299 14.19 18.18 -17.35
C ASN A 299 15.32 17.18 -17.59
N LYS A 300 16.33 17.52 -18.41
CA LYS A 300 17.57 16.75 -18.54
C LYS A 300 18.25 16.56 -17.18
N ASP A 301 18.38 17.64 -16.43
CA ASP A 301 19.07 17.66 -15.14
C ASP A 301 18.10 17.55 -13.96
N THR A 302 16.82 17.91 -14.17
CA THR A 302 15.77 17.86 -13.15
C THR A 302 14.61 16.95 -13.61
N PRO A 303 14.66 15.64 -13.31
CA PRO A 303 13.61 14.71 -13.71
C PRO A 303 12.23 15.16 -13.22
N LYS A 304 11.23 15.11 -14.11
CA LYS A 304 9.84 15.47 -13.82
C LYS A 304 9.09 14.26 -13.28
N ASP A 305 8.32 14.45 -12.21
CA ASP A 305 7.42 13.41 -11.68
C ASP A 305 6.31 13.09 -12.68
N LEU A 306 6.09 11.79 -12.94
CA LEU A 306 5.06 11.31 -13.86
C LEU A 306 3.73 11.03 -13.17
N PHE A 307 3.71 10.86 -11.85
CA PHE A 307 2.48 10.70 -11.07
C PHE A 307 2.10 11.99 -10.36
N LYS A 308 0.79 12.17 -10.16
CA LYS A 308 0.26 13.28 -9.37
C LYS A 308 0.90 13.28 -7.99
N THR A 309 0.96 14.46 -7.36
CA THR A 309 1.45 14.58 -5.98
C THR A 309 0.78 13.56 -5.07
N ASN A 310 1.58 12.85 -4.26
CA ASN A 310 1.12 11.83 -3.30
C ASN A 310 0.46 10.58 -3.93
N GLN A 311 0.59 10.36 -5.24
CA GLN A 311 0.12 9.16 -5.92
C GLN A 311 1.30 8.23 -6.28
N PHE A 312 1.11 6.94 -6.04
CA PHE A 312 2.10 5.89 -6.26
C PHE A 312 1.40 4.61 -6.70
N LEU A 313 2.14 3.69 -7.30
CA LEU A 313 1.68 2.33 -7.49
C LEU A 313 2.04 1.50 -6.25
N TYR A 314 1.09 0.73 -5.73
CA TYR A 314 1.30 -0.27 -4.69
C TYR A 314 0.98 -1.64 -5.27
N LEU A 315 2.02 -2.37 -5.68
CA LEU A 315 1.87 -3.59 -6.47
C LEU A 315 2.18 -4.82 -5.62
N ILE A 316 1.55 -5.94 -5.95
CA ILE A 316 1.91 -7.24 -5.39
C ILE A 316 3.39 -7.51 -5.78
N PRO A 317 4.27 -7.82 -4.82
CA PRO A 317 5.67 -8.13 -5.08
C PRO A 317 5.85 -9.29 -6.06
N VAL A 318 7.04 -9.42 -6.63
CA VAL A 318 7.40 -10.56 -7.48
C VAL A 318 8.34 -11.48 -6.71
N ASN A 319 8.07 -12.79 -6.76
CA ASN A 319 8.93 -13.82 -6.19
C ASN A 319 9.19 -13.65 -4.67
N ASP A 320 8.17 -13.20 -3.93
CA ASP A 320 8.18 -13.12 -2.45
C ASP A 320 7.66 -14.43 -1.85
N THR A 321 8.38 -15.53 -2.09
CA THR A 321 7.96 -16.89 -1.68
C THR A 321 8.45 -17.31 -0.30
N ASP A 322 9.26 -16.48 0.35
CA ASP A 322 9.85 -16.77 1.65
C ASP A 322 9.37 -15.77 2.71
N LYS A 323 9.31 -16.23 3.96
CA LYS A 323 8.99 -15.37 5.11
C LYS A 323 9.94 -14.18 5.23
N THR A 324 11.21 -14.39 4.88
CA THR A 324 12.25 -13.36 4.91
C THR A 324 12.40 -12.74 3.53
N VAL A 325 12.32 -11.41 3.47
CA VAL A 325 12.50 -10.69 2.20
C VAL A 325 13.94 -10.87 1.70
N ALA A 326 14.09 -11.22 0.43
CA ALA A 326 15.39 -11.44 -0.19
C ALA A 326 16.31 -10.21 -0.09
N ALA A 327 17.58 -10.46 0.25
CA ALA A 327 18.64 -9.46 0.33
C ALA A 327 18.84 -8.70 -1.00
N GLU A 328 19.52 -7.55 -0.98
CA GLU A 328 19.83 -6.80 -2.20
C GLU A 328 20.58 -7.66 -3.22
N GLY A 329 20.20 -7.53 -4.50
CA GLY A 329 20.74 -8.36 -5.58
C GLY A 329 20.24 -9.81 -5.64
N GLN A 330 19.26 -10.21 -4.81
CA GLN A 330 18.63 -11.54 -4.83
C GLN A 330 17.10 -11.45 -4.86
N GLY A 331 16.40 -12.47 -5.37
CA GLY A 331 14.93 -12.49 -5.42
C GLY A 331 14.34 -11.32 -6.22
N GLY A 332 13.03 -11.05 -6.09
CA GLY A 332 12.36 -9.99 -6.85
C GLY A 332 12.02 -10.39 -8.29
N CYS A 333 11.76 -9.41 -9.16
CA CYS A 333 11.53 -9.64 -10.58
C CYS A 333 12.83 -9.90 -11.35
N GLU A 334 12.79 -10.77 -12.36
CA GLU A 334 13.85 -10.87 -13.36
C GLU A 334 13.69 -9.81 -14.44
N GLU A 335 14.76 -9.55 -15.21
CA GLU A 335 14.68 -8.63 -16.34
C GLU A 335 13.64 -9.12 -17.36
N GLY A 336 12.71 -8.24 -17.73
CA GLY A 336 11.62 -8.53 -18.65
C GLY A 336 10.39 -9.21 -18.02
N ASP A 337 10.40 -9.56 -16.74
CA ASP A 337 9.18 -10.07 -16.07
C ASP A 337 8.10 -9.00 -15.95
N ILE A 338 8.53 -7.75 -15.77
CA ILE A 338 7.67 -6.56 -15.72
C ILE A 338 8.28 -5.51 -16.63
N MET A 339 7.54 -5.12 -17.66
CA MET A 339 7.87 -3.99 -18.52
C MET A 339 6.87 -2.84 -18.34
N ILE A 340 7.37 -1.61 -18.47
CA ILE A 340 6.55 -0.40 -18.51
C ILE A 340 6.48 0.07 -19.96
N GLY A 341 5.27 0.11 -20.51
CA GLY A 341 4.97 0.65 -21.82
C GLY A 341 4.83 2.18 -21.78
N PHE A 342 5.28 2.82 -22.84
CA PHE A 342 5.26 4.26 -23.07
C PHE A 342 4.67 4.55 -24.43
N HIS A 343 3.77 5.52 -24.47
CA HIS A 343 3.53 6.31 -25.66
C HIS A 343 4.03 7.73 -25.41
N TYR A 344 4.88 8.22 -26.30
CA TYR A 344 5.42 9.56 -26.23
C TYR A 344 5.52 10.21 -27.61
N ASP A 345 5.43 11.53 -27.58
CA ASP A 345 5.29 12.37 -28.75
C ASP A 345 6.46 13.34 -28.82
N ILE A 346 7.07 13.46 -30.00
CA ILE A 346 7.94 14.60 -30.29
C ILE A 346 7.07 15.66 -30.98
N VAL A 347 6.93 16.79 -30.31
CA VAL A 347 5.99 17.84 -30.69
C VAL A 347 6.78 19.03 -31.24
N THR A 348 6.41 19.52 -32.41
CA THR A 348 6.99 20.73 -33.02
C THR A 348 5.90 21.70 -33.47
N LYS A 349 6.02 22.96 -33.04
CA LYS A 349 5.09 24.04 -33.38
C LYS A 349 5.20 24.40 -34.85
N ILE A 350 4.06 24.52 -35.51
CA ILE A 350 3.97 24.95 -36.89
C ILE A 350 4.06 26.48 -36.94
N VAL A 351 5.08 26.99 -37.64
CA VAL A 351 5.31 28.43 -37.81
C VAL A 351 4.10 29.09 -38.46
N GLY A 352 3.67 30.23 -37.90
CA GLY A 352 2.56 31.04 -38.43
C GLY A 352 1.15 30.54 -38.10
N SER A 353 1.01 29.47 -37.31
CA SER A 353 -0.30 29.00 -36.83
C SER A 353 -0.85 29.89 -35.71
N SER A 354 -2.12 30.33 -35.84
CA SER A 354 -2.86 31.03 -34.79
C SER A 354 -4.33 30.52 -34.75
N PRO A 355 -4.80 29.91 -33.65
CA PRO A 355 -4.02 29.53 -32.46
C PRO A 355 -2.87 28.56 -32.80
N ALA A 356 -1.92 28.39 -31.88
CA ALA A 356 -0.76 27.52 -32.11
C ALA A 356 -1.19 26.09 -32.43
N LYS A 357 -0.64 25.54 -33.50
CA LYS A 357 -0.85 24.17 -33.94
C LYS A 357 0.48 23.44 -34.08
N TYR A 358 0.46 22.13 -33.94
CA TYR A 358 1.66 21.32 -33.82
C TYR A 358 1.68 20.16 -34.81
N SER A 359 2.86 19.83 -35.31
CA SER A 359 3.17 18.55 -35.94
C SER A 359 3.70 17.61 -34.86
N VAL A 360 3.20 16.38 -34.84
CA VAL A 360 3.51 15.40 -33.81
C VAL A 360 4.04 14.13 -34.46
N SER A 361 5.14 13.61 -33.94
CA SER A 361 5.66 12.29 -34.25
C SER A 361 5.41 11.37 -33.06
N HIS A 362 4.61 10.33 -33.27
CA HIS A 362 4.16 9.38 -32.25
C HIS A 362 5.12 8.21 -32.13
N PHE A 363 5.52 7.85 -30.91
CA PHE A 363 6.42 6.74 -30.63
C PHE A 363 5.90 5.87 -29.49
N GLU A 364 6.13 4.57 -29.63
CA GLU A 364 5.81 3.57 -28.62
C GLU A 364 7.05 2.75 -28.29
N THR A 365 7.23 2.44 -27.02
CA THR A 365 8.28 1.52 -26.57
C THR A 365 7.92 0.95 -25.21
N SER A 366 8.56 -0.14 -24.83
CA SER A 366 8.54 -0.65 -23.46
C SER A 366 9.95 -0.65 -22.90
N VAL A 367 10.04 -0.66 -21.58
CA VAL A 367 11.31 -0.74 -20.86
C VAL A 367 11.16 -1.74 -19.72
N PRO A 368 12.04 -2.76 -19.61
CA PRO A 368 12.00 -3.70 -18.50
C PRO A 368 12.37 -3.00 -17.20
N LEU A 369 11.68 -3.33 -16.11
CA LEU A 369 12.17 -2.97 -14.79
C LEU A 369 13.50 -3.71 -14.51
N PRO A 370 14.44 -3.10 -13.75
CA PRO A 370 15.69 -3.74 -13.38
C PRO A 370 15.46 -5.06 -12.63
N ALA A 371 16.32 -6.04 -12.86
CA ALA A 371 16.31 -7.29 -12.09
C ALA A 371 16.47 -7.02 -10.58
N HIS A 372 15.91 -7.91 -9.77
CA HIS A 372 15.89 -7.87 -8.31
C HIS A 372 15.13 -6.70 -7.66
N HIS A 373 14.23 -6.08 -8.41
CA HIS A 373 13.29 -5.08 -7.93
C HIS A 373 11.95 -5.72 -7.53
N MET A 374 10.90 -4.91 -7.29
CA MET A 374 9.55 -5.38 -6.95
C MET A 374 9.47 -6.22 -5.68
N LYS A 375 10.32 -5.93 -4.69
CA LYS A 375 10.31 -6.63 -3.41
C LYS A 375 9.28 -6.07 -2.45
N ARG A 376 8.81 -6.93 -1.55
CA ARG A 376 7.94 -6.60 -0.42
C ARG A 376 8.57 -5.53 0.47
N GLY A 377 7.77 -4.56 0.89
CA GLY A 377 8.17 -3.51 1.84
C GLY A 377 9.27 -2.59 1.32
N LYS A 378 9.45 -2.51 0.00
CA LYS A 378 10.42 -1.63 -0.65
C LYS A 378 9.72 -0.58 -1.49
N TRP A 379 10.30 0.62 -1.48
CA TRP A 379 9.91 1.71 -2.36
C TRP A 379 10.98 1.93 -3.42
N TYR A 380 10.55 1.96 -4.68
CA TYR A 380 11.37 2.25 -5.85
C TYR A 380 10.94 3.56 -6.52
N THR A 381 11.91 4.39 -6.90
CA THR A 381 11.70 5.50 -7.83
C THR A 381 12.45 5.22 -9.13
N TYR A 382 11.70 5.10 -10.23
CA TYR A 382 12.26 4.86 -11.56
C TYR A 382 12.33 6.15 -12.35
N THR A 383 13.52 6.48 -12.86
CA THR A 383 13.74 7.62 -13.75
C THR A 383 13.95 7.12 -15.17
N PHE A 384 12.98 7.39 -16.04
CA PHE A 384 13.03 7.06 -17.46
C PHE A 384 13.76 8.17 -18.21
N THR A 385 14.79 7.81 -18.97
CA THR A 385 15.53 8.72 -19.84
C THR A 385 15.02 8.54 -21.27
N ILE A 386 14.34 9.55 -21.79
CA ILE A 386 13.79 9.56 -23.14
C ILE A 386 14.87 10.04 -24.11
N ASN A 387 15.30 9.20 -25.05
CA ASN A 387 16.20 9.58 -26.15
C ASN A 387 15.44 9.54 -27.50
N LEU A 388 16.09 9.92 -28.60
CA LEU A 388 15.45 9.89 -29.94
C LEU A 388 15.26 8.46 -30.45
N ARG A 389 16.11 7.52 -30.02
CA ARG A 389 16.14 6.15 -30.55
C ARG A 389 15.84 5.05 -29.53
N GLU A 390 15.93 5.36 -28.24
CA GLU A 390 15.74 4.39 -27.16
C GLU A 390 15.28 5.08 -25.87
N ILE A 391 14.40 4.43 -25.10
CA ILE A 391 14.16 4.82 -23.71
C ILE A 391 14.97 3.89 -22.82
N LYS A 392 15.77 4.49 -21.93
CA LYS A 392 16.50 3.76 -20.88
C LYS A 392 15.84 4.02 -19.54
N VAL A 393 15.55 2.97 -18.77
CA VAL A 393 15.19 3.13 -17.36
C VAL A 393 16.47 3.11 -16.53
N LYS A 394 16.56 4.05 -15.61
CA LYS A 394 17.50 3.98 -14.51
C LYS A 394 16.69 4.01 -13.23
N ALA A 395 16.87 3.03 -12.35
CA ALA A 395 16.47 3.21 -10.97
C ALA A 395 17.47 4.18 -10.34
N GLU A 396 17.03 5.41 -10.06
CA GLU A 396 17.86 6.37 -9.36
C GLU A 396 17.71 6.14 -7.85
N THR A 397 18.71 5.47 -7.26
CA THR A 397 19.17 5.67 -5.88
C THR A 397 18.10 5.87 -4.81
N SER A 398 17.18 4.93 -4.64
CA SER A 398 16.53 4.67 -3.34
C SER A 398 15.76 3.35 -3.41
N VAL A 399 16.41 2.24 -3.07
CA VAL A 399 15.67 1.14 -2.45
C VAL A 399 15.65 1.49 -0.98
N THR A 400 14.68 2.30 -0.56
CA THR A 400 14.51 2.60 0.85
C THR A 400 13.58 1.55 1.46
N PRO A 401 13.82 1.14 2.71
CA PRO A 401 12.77 0.50 3.51
C PRO A 401 11.52 1.38 3.44
N TRP A 402 10.41 0.78 3.04
CA TRP A 402 9.13 1.47 3.06
C TRP A 402 8.67 1.55 4.52
N GLY A 403 8.91 2.69 5.16
CA GLY A 403 8.62 2.90 6.58
C GLY A 403 9.45 1.97 7.48
N THR A 404 10.51 2.46 8.11
CA THR A 404 11.24 1.66 9.09
C THR A 404 10.37 1.48 10.34
N ALA A 405 9.62 0.38 10.42
CA ALA A 405 9.52 -0.31 11.71
C ALA A 405 10.95 -0.80 12.00
N GLY A 406 11.48 -0.54 13.20
CA GLY A 406 12.91 -0.68 13.51
C GLY A 406 13.56 -1.94 12.93
N ASP A 407 14.81 -1.80 12.47
CA ASP A 407 15.61 -2.85 11.84
C ASP A 407 15.50 -4.18 12.60
N GLY A 408 14.64 -5.09 12.14
CA GLY A 408 14.39 -6.36 12.83
C GLY A 408 12.96 -6.88 12.83
N PHE A 409 12.14 -6.65 11.80
CA PHE A 409 10.88 -7.39 11.66
C PHE A 409 11.18 -8.82 11.18
N THR A 410 11.55 -9.67 12.12
CA THR A 410 11.40 -11.12 12.02
C THR A 410 10.13 -11.46 12.80
N MET A 411 9.06 -11.83 12.08
CA MET A 411 7.93 -12.51 12.70
C MET A 411 8.46 -13.87 13.18
N GLU A 412 8.48 -14.10 14.48
CA GLU A 412 8.89 -15.39 15.07
C GLU A 412 7.86 -16.49 14.79
#